data_AF-A0A973SSQ6-F1
#
_entry.id   AF-A0A973SSQ6-F1
#
_cell.length_a   1.000
_cell.length_b   1.000
_cell.length_c   1.000
_cell.angle_alpha   90.00
_cell.angle_beta   90.00
_cell.angle_gamma   90.00
#
_symmetry.space_group_name_H-M   'P 1'
#
loop_
_entity.id
_entity.type
_entity.pdbx_description
1 polymer ?
#
loop_
_entity_poly.entity_id
_entity_poly.type
_entity_poly.pdbx_seq_one_letter_code
_entity_poly.pdbx_strand_id
1 'polypeptide(L)'
;STDPAALADVRAAAHLLAVRLARPVTAAFATTGTPALGDAVERARRGPAPRVVVASYLLAPGHFHDRLTASGADLVSPPIGPDPALAELVWSRFDEAVARRTAA
;
A
#
# COMPACT_ATOMS: atom_id res chain seq x y z
N SER A 1 -4.07 4.59 9.62
CA SER A 1 -5.16 4.15 10.49
C SER A 1 -4.55 3.69 11.80
N THR A 2 -5.23 3.86 12.94
CA THR A 2 -4.81 3.23 14.21
C THR A 2 -5.39 1.83 14.38
N ASP A 3 -6.28 1.40 13.48
CA ASP A 3 -6.82 0.04 13.43
C ASP A 3 -5.71 -0.97 13.09
N PRO A 4 -5.41 -1.95 13.97
CA PRO A 4 -4.43 -3.00 13.71
C PRO A 4 -4.73 -3.82 12.45
N ALA A 5 -6.01 -4.05 12.11
CA ALA A 5 -6.38 -4.82 10.92
C ALA A 5 -5.96 -4.07 9.65
N ALA A 6 -6.26 -2.78 9.57
CA ALA A 6 -5.82 -1.94 8.44
C ALA A 6 -4.28 -1.89 8.32
N LEU A 7 -3.54 -1.90 9.43
CA LEU A 7 -2.07 -1.98 9.38
C LEU A 7 -1.59 -3.34 8.88
N ALA A 8 -2.25 -4.43 9.27
CA ALA A 8 -1.95 -5.78 8.81
C ALA A 8 -2.21 -5.94 7.30
N ASP A 9 -3.28 -5.36 6.77
CA ASP A 9 -3.60 -5.40 5.34
C ASP A 9 -2.51 -4.75 4.49
N VAL A 10 -1.96 -3.61 4.91
CA VAL A 10 -0.83 -2.96 4.23
C VAL A 10 0.43 -3.84 4.26
N ARG A 11 0.68 -4.54 5.39
CA ARG A 11 1.80 -5.50 5.49
C ARG A 11 1.59 -6.71 4.57
N ALA A 12 0.37 -7.20 4.47
CA ALA A 12 0.02 -8.29 3.55
C ALA A 12 0.22 -7.86 2.09
N ALA A 13 -0.24 -6.67 1.71
CA ALA A 13 -0.02 -6.12 0.37
C ALA A 13 1.48 -5.97 0.04
N ALA A 14 2.29 -5.47 0.98
CA ALA A 14 3.74 -5.39 0.82
C ALA A 14 4.39 -6.78 0.63
N HIS A 15 3.92 -7.79 1.37
CA HIS A 15 4.39 -9.17 1.20
C HIS A 15 4.04 -9.74 -0.18
N LEU A 16 2.80 -9.56 -0.65
CA LEU A 16 2.39 -9.99 -1.99
C LEU A 16 3.22 -9.32 -3.08
N LEU A 17 3.50 -8.02 -2.94
CA LEU A 17 4.36 -7.30 -3.87
C LEU A 17 5.81 -7.82 -3.82
N ALA A 18 6.34 -8.13 -2.64
CA ALA A 18 7.67 -8.71 -2.48
C ALA A 18 7.80 -10.05 -3.22
N VAL A 19 6.80 -10.93 -3.05
CA VAL A 19 6.72 -12.22 -3.75
C VAL A 19 6.66 -12.00 -5.26
N ARG A 20 5.79 -11.10 -5.74
CA ARG A 20 5.61 -10.82 -7.17
C ARG A 20 6.86 -10.24 -7.84
N LEU A 21 7.64 -9.45 -7.11
CA LEU A 21 8.87 -8.82 -7.61
C LEU A 21 10.13 -9.66 -7.35
N ALA A 22 10.03 -10.74 -6.57
CA ALA A 22 11.16 -11.51 -6.05
C ALA A 22 12.22 -10.61 -5.36
N ARG A 23 11.77 -9.59 -4.63
CA ARG A 23 12.63 -8.58 -3.98
C ARG A 23 12.04 -8.15 -2.62
N PRO A 24 12.87 -7.76 -1.63
CA PRO A 24 12.36 -7.25 -0.37
C PRO A 24 11.51 -5.98 -0.56
N VAL A 25 10.33 -5.95 0.04
CA VAL A 25 9.45 -4.77 0.11
C VAL A 25 9.09 -4.52 1.57
N THR A 26 9.29 -3.29 2.01
CA THR A 26 8.96 -2.86 3.37
C THR A 26 7.62 -2.12 3.36
N ALA A 27 6.65 -2.58 4.15
CA ALA A 27 5.47 -1.78 4.44
C ALA A 27 5.87 -0.54 5.26
N ALA A 28 5.47 0.64 4.82
CA ALA A 28 5.73 1.90 5.50
C ALA A 28 4.49 2.79 5.44
N PHE A 29 4.32 3.65 6.45
CA PHE A 29 3.06 4.36 6.67
C PHE A 29 3.26 5.87 6.58
N ALA A 30 2.39 6.54 5.83
CA ALA A 30 2.42 8.00 5.72
C ALA A 30 1.93 8.67 7.02
N THR A 31 0.91 8.11 7.67
CA THR A 31 0.30 8.69 8.88
C THR A 31 0.61 7.87 10.12
N THR A 32 -0.31 7.00 10.51
CA THR A 32 -0.24 6.14 11.69
C THR A 32 0.19 4.74 11.27
N GLY A 33 1.20 4.22 11.96
CA GLY A 33 1.82 2.92 11.70
C GLY A 33 3.35 2.99 11.76
N THR A 34 4.00 1.83 11.89
CA THR A 34 5.46 1.73 11.97
C THR A 34 6.02 0.69 10.99
N PRO A 35 7.13 0.99 10.28
CA PRO A 35 7.89 2.24 10.30
C PRO A 35 7.16 3.41 9.63
N ALA A 36 7.47 4.63 10.06
CA ALA A 36 7.09 5.82 9.32
C ALA A 36 7.78 5.83 7.95
N LEU A 37 7.14 6.44 6.95
CA LEU A 37 7.65 6.46 5.58
C LEU A 37 9.06 7.04 5.45
N GLY A 38 9.34 8.16 6.12
CA GLY A 38 10.66 8.80 6.11
C GLY A 38 11.76 7.85 6.60
N ASP A 39 11.56 7.27 7.78
CA ASP A 39 12.51 6.30 8.37
C ASP A 39 12.74 5.08 7.46
N ALA A 40 11.70 4.61 6.78
CA ALA A 40 11.80 3.48 5.86
C ALA A 40 12.64 3.84 4.63
N VAL A 41 12.44 5.04 4.06
CA VAL A 41 13.24 5.55 2.93
C VAL A 41 14.69 5.75 3.35
N GLU A 42 14.96 6.38 4.48
CA GLU A 42 16.33 6.57 4.98
C GLU A 42 17.06 5.25 5.23
N ARG A 43 16.36 4.27 5.83
CA ARG A 43 16.93 2.94 6.07
C ARG A 43 17.22 2.23 4.74
N ALA A 44 16.32 2.33 3.76
CA ALA A 44 16.53 1.75 2.44
C ALA A 44 17.73 2.38 1.72
N ARG A 45 17.93 3.71 1.83
CA ARG A 45 19.09 4.42 1.26
C ARG A 45 20.43 4.00 1.85
N ARG A 46 20.46 3.62 3.12
CA ARG A 46 21.67 3.07 3.77
C ARG A 46 21.99 1.63 3.37
N GLY A 47 21.06 0.96 2.68
CA GLY A 47 21.25 -0.38 2.15
C GLY A 47 22.05 -0.38 0.83
N PRO A 48 22.30 -1.58 0.26
CA PRO A 48 23.08 -1.73 -0.97
C PRO A 48 22.33 -1.32 -2.24
N ALA A 49 21.05 -0.93 -2.13
CA ALA A 49 20.23 -0.61 -3.29
C ALA A 49 20.56 0.81 -3.82
N PRO A 50 20.84 0.96 -5.13
CA PRO A 50 21.19 2.26 -5.69
C PRO A 50 19.99 3.21 -5.83
N ARG A 51 18.75 2.70 -5.68
CA ARG A 51 17.51 3.47 -5.78
C ARG A 51 16.46 3.00 -4.78
N VAL A 52 15.71 3.95 -4.25
CA VAL A 52 14.54 3.75 -3.39
C VAL A 52 13.28 4.16 -4.14
N VAL A 53 12.36 3.21 -4.28
CA VAL A 53 11.06 3.42 -4.94
C VAL A 53 9.94 3.18 -3.93
N VAL A 54 8.95 4.08 -3.92
CA VAL A 54 7.74 3.95 -3.11
C VAL A 54 6.58 3.56 -4.03
N ALA A 55 5.98 2.41 -3.77
CA ALA A 55 4.73 2.00 -4.41
C ALA A 55 3.54 2.52 -3.59
N SER A 56 2.69 3.33 -4.21
CA SER A 56 1.53 3.94 -3.57
C SER A 56 0.40 2.93 -3.41
N TYR A 57 0.15 2.49 -2.17
CA TYR A 57 -1.04 1.70 -1.81
C TYR A 57 -2.20 2.62 -1.41
N LEU A 58 -2.66 3.42 -2.37
CA LEU A 58 -3.73 4.41 -2.23
C LEU A 58 -4.67 4.31 -3.44
N LEU A 59 -5.96 4.57 -3.23
CA LEU A 59 -6.96 4.47 -4.30
C LEU A 59 -7.01 5.70 -5.20
N ALA A 60 -6.70 6.89 -4.67
CA ALA A 60 -6.84 8.14 -5.39
C ALA A 60 -5.71 9.12 -5.02
N PRO A 61 -5.48 10.15 -5.85
CA PRO A 61 -4.61 11.28 -5.50
C PRO A 61 -5.15 12.05 -4.30
N GLY A 62 -4.31 12.91 -3.72
CA GLY A 62 -4.65 13.81 -2.63
C GLY A 62 -3.63 13.78 -1.50
N HIS A 63 -4.00 14.34 -0.35
CA HIS A 63 -3.06 14.65 0.74
C HIS A 63 -2.10 13.50 1.11
N PHE A 64 -2.59 12.25 1.20
CA PHE A 64 -1.72 11.12 1.53
C PHE A 64 -0.76 10.76 0.41
N HIS A 65 -1.19 10.85 -0.85
CA HIS A 65 -0.34 10.62 -2.01
C HIS A 65 0.71 11.72 -2.17
N ASP A 66 0.35 12.99 -1.89
CA ASP A 66 1.29 14.11 -1.86
C ASP A 66 2.41 13.86 -0.84
N ARG A 67 2.06 13.32 0.33
CA ARG A 67 3.04 12.94 1.35
C ARG A 67 3.95 11.80 0.92
N LEU A 68 3.47 10.87 0.10
CA LEU A 68 4.35 9.85 -0.50
C LEU A 68 5.33 10.51 -1.47
N THR A 69 4.84 11.40 -2.32
CA THR A 69 5.65 12.13 -3.32
C THR A 69 6.73 13.00 -2.65
N ALA A 70 6.41 13.58 -1.48
CA ALA A 70 7.35 14.37 -0.69
C ALA A 70 8.30 13.54 0.20
N SER A 71 8.29 12.20 0.12
CA SER A 71 9.11 11.35 1.01
C SER A 71 10.61 11.40 0.72
N GLY A 72 11.01 12.08 -0.35
CA GLY A 72 12.38 12.06 -0.84
C GLY A 72 12.81 10.68 -1.33
N ALA A 73 11.90 9.85 -1.85
CA ALA A 73 12.25 8.66 -2.63
C ALA A 73 12.65 9.04 -4.06
N ASP A 74 13.35 8.17 -4.78
CA ASP A 74 13.78 8.47 -6.15
C ASP A 74 12.62 8.38 -7.15
N LEU A 75 11.64 7.51 -6.86
CA LEU A 75 10.39 7.40 -7.61
C LEU A 75 9.23 7.06 -6.67
N VAL A 76 8.06 7.60 -6.98
CA VAL A 76 6.79 7.27 -6.32
C VAL A 76 5.78 6.91 -7.40
N SER A 77 5.14 5.74 -7.29
CA SER A 77 4.13 5.34 -8.27
C SER A 77 2.87 6.23 -8.15
N PRO A 78 2.06 6.36 -9.21
CA PRO A 78 0.70 6.86 -9.04
C PRO A 78 -0.08 5.96 -8.06
N PRO A 79 -1.17 6.47 -7.46
CA PRO A 79 -2.14 5.63 -6.76
C PRO A 79 -2.74 4.60 -7.73
N ILE A 80 -3.41 3.57 -7.19
CA ILE A 80 -4.07 2.51 -7.97
C ILE A 80 -5.05 3.13 -8.98
N GLY A 81 -5.82 4.13 -8.56
CA GLY A 81 -6.75 4.83 -9.44
C GLY A 81 -7.96 3.97 -9.85
N PRO A 82 -8.69 4.39 -10.89
CA PRO A 82 -9.90 3.72 -11.37
C PRO A 82 -9.56 2.49 -12.22
N ASP A 83 -8.90 1.50 -11.62
CA ASP A 83 -8.58 0.23 -12.28
C ASP A 83 -9.83 -0.66 -12.41
N PRO A 84 -10.15 -1.21 -13.59
CA PRO A 84 -11.29 -2.11 -13.76
C PRO A 84 -11.29 -3.32 -12.81
N ALA A 85 -10.12 -3.89 -12.50
CA ALA A 85 -10.01 -5.02 -11.58
C ALA A 85 -10.38 -4.61 -10.14
N LEU A 86 -10.19 -3.34 -9.77
CA LEU A 86 -10.66 -2.83 -8.49
C LEU A 86 -12.19 -2.73 -8.45
N ALA A 87 -12.82 -2.29 -9.55
CA ALA A 87 -14.28 -2.25 -9.65
C ALA A 87 -14.89 -3.67 -9.61
N GLU A 88 -14.30 -4.62 -10.34
CA GLU A 88 -14.68 -6.03 -10.30
C GLU A 88 -14.53 -6.63 -8.89
N LEU A 89 -13.44 -6.29 -8.19
CA LEU A 89 -13.22 -6.73 -6.81
C LEU A 89 -14.31 -6.19 -5.86
N VAL A 90 -14.68 -4.92 -5.98
CA VAL A 90 -15.75 -4.33 -5.17
C VAL A 90 -17.07 -5.05 -5.43
N TRP A 91 -17.40 -5.35 -6.69
CA TRP A 91 -18.60 -6.08 -7.05
C TRP A 91 -18.61 -7.50 -6.46
N SER A 92 -17.52 -8.25 -6.63
CA SER A 92 -17.38 -9.59 -6.04
C SER A 92 -17.57 -9.57 -4.51
N ARG A 93 -17.05 -8.57 -3.81
CA ARG A 93 -17.19 -8.45 -2.34
C ARG A 93 -18.61 -8.08 -1.91
N PHE A 94 -19.32 -7.31 -2.73
CA PHE A 94 -20.72 -7.04 -2.52
C PHE A 94 -21.56 -8.31 -2.64
N ASP A 95 -21.38 -9.07 -3.72
CA ASP A 95 -22.10 -10.35 -3.94
C ASP A 95 -21.85 -11.34 -2.79
N GLU A 96 -20.60 -11.47 -2.34
CA GLU A 96 -20.26 -12.28 -1.17
C GLU A 96 -20.99 -11.82 0.11
N ALA A 97 -21.08 -10.51 0.33
CA ALA A 97 -21.72 -9.96 1.52
C ALA A 97 -23.25 -10.18 1.50
N VAL A 98 -23.87 -10.05 0.32
CA VAL A 98 -25.30 -10.36 0.11
C VAL A 98 -25.55 -11.84 0.40
N ALA A 99 -24.75 -12.74 -0.18
CA ALA A 99 -24.89 -14.18 0.03
C ALA A 99 -24.77 -14.57 1.51
N ARG A 100 -23.80 -14.00 2.23
CA ARG A 100 -23.64 -14.22 3.69
C ARG A 100 -24.85 -13.74 4.49
N ARG A 101 -25.43 -12.60 4.10
CA ARG A 101 -26.62 -12.06 4.78
C ARG A 101 -27.88 -12.90 4.53
N THR A 102 -28.04 -13.45 3.34
CA THR A 102 -29.19 -14.30 3.01
C THR A 102 -29.12 -15.70 3.63
N ALA A 103 -27.91 -16.16 3.97
CA ALA A 103 -27.69 -17.45 4.61
C ALA A 103 -27.81 -17.43 6.14
N ALA A 104 -27.93 -16.24 6.75
CA ALA A 104 -28.12 -16.01 8.18
C ALA A 104 -29.59 -15.76 8.50
#